data_AF-A0A4Q5ALQ2-F1
#
_entry.id   AF-A0A4Q5ALQ2-F1
#
_cell.length_a   1.000
_cell.length_b   1.000
_cell.length_c   1.000
_cell.angle_alpha   90.00
_cell.angle_beta   90.00
_cell.angle_gamma   90.00
#
_symmetry.space_group_name_H-M   'P 1'
#
loop_
_entity.id
_entity.type
_entity.pdbx_description
1 polymer ?
#
loop_
_entity_poly.entity_id
_entity_poly.type
_entity_poly.pdbx_seq_one_letter_code
_entity_poly.pdbx_strand_id
1 'polypeptide(L)'
;MSRLITLPDGRQVTGCKNYVRTPKPGLLIDSRIEVGIALDAAGLKAGTPISLYVRGETSNTQTPLRVWLSSTTMPTAREVTPDQFKAGIRLDADKVGTDGCVVIFNTTAGSYKLWHFAVMLHDEMDESKVISQFNEYYP
;
A
#
# COMPACT_ATOMS: atom_id res chain seq x y z
N MET A 1 -13.84 8.89 -9.98
CA MET A 1 -13.39 9.74 -11.11
C MET A 1 -11.88 9.54 -11.24
N SER A 2 -11.38 9.07 -12.39
CA SER A 2 -9.93 8.95 -12.61
C SER A 2 -9.31 10.31 -12.90
N ARG A 3 -8.06 10.53 -12.48
CA ARG A 3 -7.26 11.73 -12.73
C ARG A 3 -5.83 11.33 -13.10
N LEU A 4 -5.19 12.17 -13.91
CA LEU A 4 -3.77 12.02 -14.24
C LEU A 4 -2.92 12.48 -13.05
N ILE A 5 -2.05 11.59 -12.57
CA ILE A 5 -1.07 11.87 -11.52
C ILE A 5 0.32 11.85 -12.14
N THR A 6 1.12 12.88 -11.88
CA THR A 6 2.54 12.90 -12.24
C THR A 6 3.35 12.21 -11.14
N LEU A 7 4.02 11.13 -11.49
CA LEU A 7 4.89 10.38 -10.59
C LEU A 7 6.20 11.14 -10.31
N PRO A 8 6.94 10.81 -9.23
CA PRO A 8 8.28 11.36 -8.97
C PRO A 8 9.29 11.10 -10.10
N ASP A 9 9.06 10.08 -10.93
CA ASP A 9 9.86 9.76 -12.12
C ASP A 9 9.34 10.43 -13.41
N GLY A 10 8.38 11.36 -13.29
CA GLY A 10 7.84 12.16 -14.40
C GLY A 10 6.76 11.48 -15.25
N ARG A 11 6.46 10.20 -15.02
CA ARG A 11 5.41 9.51 -15.77
C ARG A 11 4.01 9.97 -15.33
N GLN A 12 3.08 10.02 -16.28
CA GLN A 12 1.67 10.29 -16.01
C GLN A 12 0.90 8.98 -15.91
N VAL A 13 0.14 8.80 -14.84
CA VAL A 13 -0.71 7.62 -14.63
C VAL A 13 -2.16 8.02 -14.38
N THR A 14 -3.09 7.27 -14.95
CA THR A 14 -4.53 7.43 -14.70
C THR A 14 -4.85 6.70 -13.39
N GLY A 15 -4.97 7.46 -12.30
CA GLY A 15 -5.26 6.93 -10.97
C GLY A 15 -6.56 7.48 -10.37
N CYS A 16 -7.00 6.92 -9.25
CA CYS A 16 -7.90 7.61 -8.32
C CYS A 16 -7.11 8.70 -7.57
N LYS A 17 -7.75 9.67 -6.91
CA LYS A 17 -6.99 10.70 -6.14
C LYS A 17 -6.18 9.96 -5.09
N ASN A 18 -4.85 10.11 -5.13
CA ASN A 18 -3.90 9.39 -4.29
C ASN A 18 -3.73 7.93 -4.69
N TYR A 19 -3.20 7.63 -5.87
CA TYR A 19 -2.66 6.30 -6.18
C TYR A 19 -1.16 6.28 -5.92
N VAL A 20 -0.72 5.42 -5.01
CA VAL A 20 0.72 5.15 -4.84
C VAL A 20 1.13 3.90 -5.58
N ARG A 21 2.06 4.15 -6.49
CA ARG A 21 2.88 3.22 -7.26
C ARG A 21 3.06 1.89 -6.52
N THR A 22 2.58 0.82 -7.15
CA THR A 22 3.01 -0.54 -6.89
C THR A 22 4.53 -0.59 -7.09
N PRO A 23 5.33 -0.78 -6.03
CA PRO A 23 6.78 -0.78 -6.17
C PRO A 23 7.16 -2.13 -6.76
N LYS A 24 7.10 -2.27 -8.10
CA LYS A 24 7.59 -3.41 -8.87
C LYS A 24 6.85 -4.73 -8.52
N PRO A 25 6.12 -5.34 -9.47
CA PRO A 25 5.60 -6.70 -9.28
C PRO A 25 6.70 -7.61 -8.75
N GLY A 26 6.42 -8.30 -7.65
CA GLY A 26 7.33 -9.28 -7.10
C GLY A 26 8.41 -8.73 -6.15
N LEU A 27 8.20 -7.56 -5.55
CA LEU A 27 9.06 -7.05 -4.48
C LEU A 27 9.14 -8.09 -3.34
N LEU A 28 10.35 -8.60 -3.12
CA LEU A 28 10.63 -9.57 -2.07
C LEU A 28 10.82 -8.84 -0.73
N ILE A 29 10.05 -9.23 0.27
CA ILE A 29 10.12 -8.79 1.66
C ILE A 29 10.61 -9.99 2.47
N ASP A 30 11.92 -10.08 2.67
CA ASP A 30 12.60 -11.03 3.56
C ASP A 30 13.21 -10.33 4.80
N SER A 31 13.07 -9.01 4.84
CA SER A 31 13.64 -8.09 5.82
C SER A 31 12.78 -6.82 5.86
N ARG A 32 13.22 -5.80 6.62
CA ARG A 32 12.50 -4.52 6.70
C ARG A 32 12.62 -3.77 5.37
N ILE A 33 11.48 -3.36 4.80
CA ILE A 33 11.39 -2.57 3.58
C ILE A 33 10.52 -1.34 3.82
N GLU A 34 10.93 -0.21 3.26
CA GLU A 34 10.20 1.05 3.33
C GLU A 34 9.82 1.52 1.93
N VAL A 35 8.54 1.82 1.74
CA VAL A 35 7.96 2.25 0.48
C VAL A 35 7.37 3.65 0.67
N GLY A 36 8.01 4.65 0.07
CA GLY A 36 7.52 6.02 0.09
C GLY A 36 6.19 6.17 -0.67
N ILE A 37 5.27 6.92 -0.09
CA ILE A 37 3.93 7.19 -0.62
C ILE A 37 3.86 8.64 -1.10
N ALA A 38 3.53 8.82 -2.37
CA ALA A 38 3.17 10.13 -2.92
C ALA A 38 1.67 10.39 -2.73
N LEU A 39 1.33 11.33 -1.84
CA LEU A 39 -0.04 11.81 -1.64
C LEU A 39 -0.19 13.21 -2.23
N ASP A 40 -1.37 13.50 -2.76
CA ASP A 40 -1.80 14.83 -3.18
C ASP A 40 -2.18 15.70 -1.98
N ALA A 41 -2.49 16.96 -2.26
CA ALA A 41 -2.82 17.93 -1.21
C ALA A 41 -4.07 17.57 -0.39
N ALA A 42 -4.96 16.70 -0.89
CA ALA A 42 -6.08 16.19 -0.11
C ALA A 42 -5.61 15.05 0.82
N GLY A 43 -4.83 14.10 0.30
CA GLY A 43 -4.27 12.98 1.08
C GLY A 43 -3.30 13.41 2.18
N LEU A 44 -2.63 14.56 2.02
CA LEU A 44 -1.71 15.11 3.02
C LEU A 44 -2.40 15.82 4.19
N LYS A 45 -3.72 16.06 4.16
CA LYS A 45 -4.40 16.75 5.26
C LYS A 45 -4.51 15.85 6.48
N ALA A 46 -4.17 16.37 7.66
CA ALA A 46 -4.41 15.67 8.92
C ALA A 46 -5.91 15.34 9.09
N GLY A 47 -6.20 14.15 9.61
CA GLY A 47 -7.55 13.60 9.74
C GLY A 47 -8.12 13.00 8.46
N THR A 48 -7.37 12.99 7.35
CA THR A 48 -7.84 12.36 6.10
C THR A 48 -7.82 10.84 6.23
N PRO A 49 -8.97 10.17 6.03
CA PRO A 49 -9.02 8.71 6.05
C PRO A 49 -8.31 8.13 4.83
N ILE A 50 -7.33 7.25 5.07
CA ILE A 50 -6.58 6.55 4.05
C ILE A 50 -6.65 5.05 4.24
N SER A 51 -6.61 4.34 3.12
CA SER A 51 -6.66 2.89 3.05
C SER A 51 -5.44 2.37 2.32
N LEU A 52 -4.79 1.38 2.92
CA LEU A 52 -3.71 0.59 2.34
C LEU A 52 -4.26 -0.78 1.96
N TYR A 53 -4.13 -1.17 0.70
CA TYR A 53 -4.39 -2.52 0.24
C TYR A 53 -3.08 -3.23 -0.09
N VAL A 54 -2.92 -4.45 0.42
CA VAL A 54 -1.75 -5.30 0.14
C VAL A 54 -2.21 -6.70 -0.23
N ARG A 55 -1.62 -7.26 -1.28
CA ARG A 55 -1.80 -8.65 -1.67
C ARG A 55 -0.52 -9.18 -2.29
N GLY A 56 -0.23 -10.45 -2.06
CA GLY A 56 0.89 -11.09 -2.69
C GLY A 56 0.91 -12.59 -2.51
N GLU A 57 2.11 -13.15 -2.57
CA GLU A 57 2.37 -14.56 -2.39
C GLU A 57 3.39 -14.78 -1.27
N THR A 58 3.27 -15.92 -0.59
CA THR A 58 4.25 -16.36 0.38
C THR A 58 4.13 -17.87 0.56
N SER A 59 5.26 -18.54 0.81
CA SER A 59 5.30 -19.92 1.29
C SER A 59 5.24 -20.02 2.82
N ASN A 60 5.24 -18.89 3.53
CA ASN A 60 5.12 -18.86 4.97
C ASN A 60 3.75 -19.39 5.41
N THR A 61 3.75 -20.18 6.48
CA THR A 61 2.54 -20.76 7.06
C THR A 61 2.24 -20.27 8.46
N GLN A 62 3.22 -19.67 9.15
CA GLN A 62 3.12 -19.33 10.57
C GLN A 62 3.51 -17.89 10.90
N THR A 63 4.59 -17.37 10.32
CA THR A 63 5.10 -16.04 10.66
C THR A 63 4.32 -14.94 9.94
N PRO A 64 3.60 -14.04 10.63
CA PRO A 64 2.86 -12.95 10.01
C PRO A 64 3.77 -11.88 9.39
N LEU A 65 3.28 -11.21 8.35
CA LEU A 65 3.86 -9.97 7.83
C LEU A 65 3.45 -8.81 8.75
N ARG A 66 4.40 -7.99 9.16
CA ARG A 66 4.13 -6.75 9.90
C ARG A 66 4.06 -5.60 8.93
N VAL A 67 2.94 -4.90 8.94
CA VAL A 67 2.68 -3.75 8.07
C VAL A 67 2.44 -2.52 8.93
N TRP A 68 3.10 -1.43 8.58
CA TRP A 68 2.99 -0.16 9.28
C TRP A 68 2.85 0.99 8.28
N LEU A 69 2.05 2.00 8.62
CA LEU A 69 1.87 3.21 7.83
C LEU A 69 2.29 4.44 8.63
N SER A 70 3.40 5.08 8.25
CA SER A 70 3.92 6.26 8.96
C SER A 70 3.00 7.47 8.83
N SER A 71 3.11 8.39 9.78
CA SER A 71 2.34 9.63 9.76
C SER A 71 0.83 9.38 9.74
N THR A 72 0.37 8.35 10.46
CA THR A 72 -1.05 7.99 10.62
C THR A 72 -1.41 7.65 12.06
N THR A 73 -2.69 7.45 12.31
CA THR A 73 -3.23 6.99 13.59
C THR A 73 -2.93 5.52 13.88
N MET A 74 -2.27 4.78 12.97
CA MET A 74 -1.83 3.40 13.22
C MET A 74 -0.75 3.40 14.33
N PRO A 75 -1.06 2.92 15.55
CA PRO A 75 -0.18 3.12 16.70
C PRO A 75 0.87 2.02 16.87
N THR A 76 0.60 0.84 16.30
CA THR A 76 1.45 -0.36 16.31
C THR A 76 1.42 -1.02 14.93
N ALA A 77 2.44 -1.82 14.62
CA ALA A 77 2.46 -2.55 13.35
C ALA A 77 1.32 -3.56 13.33
N ARG A 78 0.56 -3.59 12.24
CA ARG A 78 -0.51 -4.57 12.04
C ARG A 78 0.11 -5.88 11.57
N GLU A 79 -0.19 -6.96 12.28
CA GLU A 79 0.17 -8.31 11.85
C GLU A 79 -0.86 -8.81 10.83
N VAL A 80 -0.36 -9.18 9.65
CA VAL A 80 -1.11 -9.72 8.53
C VAL A 80 -0.71 -11.18 8.38
N THR A 81 -1.65 -12.09 8.55
CA THR A 81 -1.35 -13.53 8.41
C THR A 81 -1.01 -13.87 6.95
N PRO A 82 -0.28 -14.98 6.71
CA PRO A 82 -0.03 -15.44 5.34
C PRO A 82 -1.30 -15.58 4.50
N ASP A 83 -2.39 -16.06 5.09
CA ASP A 83 -3.67 -16.24 4.41
C ASP A 83 -4.33 -14.90 4.06
N GLN A 84 -4.31 -13.93 4.98
CA GLN A 84 -4.77 -12.56 4.69
C GLN A 84 -3.94 -11.92 3.58
N PHE A 85 -2.61 -12.11 3.58
CA PHE A 85 -1.75 -11.56 2.54
C PHE A 85 -2.02 -12.17 1.15
N LYS A 86 -2.29 -13.48 1.08
CA LYS A 86 -2.65 -14.18 -0.16
C LYS A 86 -4.02 -13.77 -0.70
N ALA A 87 -5.00 -13.65 0.19
CA ALA A 87 -6.36 -13.19 -0.14
C ALA A 87 -6.38 -11.70 -0.56
N GLY A 88 -5.47 -10.92 0.03
CA GLY A 88 -5.49 -9.47 -0.02
C GLY A 88 -6.17 -8.91 1.22
N ILE A 89 -5.60 -7.83 1.76
CA ILE A 89 -6.12 -7.18 2.97
C ILE A 89 -6.05 -5.66 2.83
N ARG A 90 -7.14 -5.02 3.27
CA ARG A 90 -7.24 -3.58 3.47
C ARG A 90 -6.97 -3.21 4.92
N LEU A 91 -6.15 -2.19 5.11
CA LEU A 91 -5.80 -1.59 6.38
C LEU A 91 -6.15 -0.10 6.33
N ASP A 92 -7.03 0.33 7.22
CA ASP A 92 -7.49 1.72 7.30
C ASP A 92 -6.80 2.46 8.43
N ALA A 93 -6.46 3.73 8.18
CA ALA A 93 -5.93 4.64 9.17
C ALA A 93 -6.24 6.09 8.78
N ASP A 94 -6.11 7.02 9.71
CA ASP A 94 -6.25 8.45 9.44
C ASP A 94 -4.88 9.11 9.37
N LYS A 95 -4.71 10.05 8.44
CA LYS A 95 -3.49 10.83 8.30
C LYS A 95 -3.23 11.68 9.55
N VAL A 96 -1.99 11.69 10.00
CA VAL A 96 -1.50 12.57 11.08
C VAL A 96 -0.45 13.51 10.51
N GLY A 97 -0.60 14.81 10.79
CA GLY A 97 0.28 15.85 10.27
C GLY A 97 0.20 16.01 8.74
N THR A 98 1.12 16.78 8.17
CA THR A 98 1.14 17.15 6.75
C THR A 98 2.25 16.49 5.93
N ASP A 99 3.11 15.70 6.58
CA ASP A 99 4.24 15.04 5.91
C ASP A 99 3.78 13.89 5.02
N GLY A 100 4.64 13.48 4.09
CA GLY A 100 4.44 12.27 3.31
C GLY A 100 4.27 11.02 4.20
N CYS A 101 3.68 9.97 3.62
CA CYS A 101 3.56 8.68 4.28
C CYS A 101 4.61 7.70 3.75
N VAL A 102 4.96 6.72 4.57
CA VAL A 102 5.81 5.59 4.21
C VAL A 102 5.13 4.32 4.69
N VAL A 103 4.99 3.33 3.81
CA VAL A 103 4.61 1.98 4.22
C VAL A 103 5.86 1.21 4.58
N ILE A 104 5.83 0.58 5.74
CA ILE A 104 6.92 -0.22 6.24
C ILE A 104 6.43 -1.65 6.32
N PHE A 105 7.12 -2.53 5.61
CA PHE A 105 6.92 -3.97 5.65
C PHE A 105 8.05 -4.60 6.44
N ASN A 106 7.74 -5.58 7.26
CA ASN A 106 8.74 -6.31 8.02
C ASN A 106 8.26 -7.74 8.29
N THR A 107 9.17 -8.70 8.29
CA THR A 107 8.92 -10.06 8.78
C THR A 107 10.09 -10.49 9.64
N THR A 108 9.82 -11.28 10.69
CA THR A 108 10.88 -11.82 11.56
C THR A 108 11.47 -13.13 11.03
N ALA A 109 10.76 -13.81 10.12
CA ALA A 109 11.21 -15.03 9.47
C ALA A 109 10.46 -15.26 8.14
N GLY A 110 11.11 -16.01 7.24
CA GLY A 110 10.56 -16.33 5.92
C GLY A 110 10.48 -15.13 4.99
N SER A 111 9.71 -15.25 3.89
CA SER A 111 9.63 -14.19 2.89
C SER A 111 8.23 -14.00 2.30
N TYR A 112 7.94 -12.77 1.89
CA TYR A 112 6.71 -12.36 1.26
C TYR A 112 7.02 -11.70 -0.07
N LYS A 113 6.30 -12.06 -1.13
CA LYS A 113 6.42 -11.43 -2.43
C LYS A 113 5.19 -10.55 -2.67
N LEU A 114 5.38 -9.25 -2.68
CA LEU A 114 4.31 -8.27 -2.89
C LEU A 114 3.96 -8.17 -4.38
N TRP A 115 2.70 -8.41 -4.71
CA TRP A 115 2.19 -8.32 -6.07
C TRP A 115 1.32 -7.08 -6.25
N HIS A 116 0.31 -6.90 -5.39
CA HIS A 116 -0.58 -5.75 -5.44
C HIS A 116 -0.42 -4.89 -4.20
N PHE A 117 -0.28 -3.59 -4.43
CA PHE A 117 -0.08 -2.59 -3.41
C PHE A 117 -0.74 -1.29 -3.87
N ALA A 118 -1.57 -0.71 -3.01
CA ALA A 118 -2.14 0.59 -3.24
C ALA A 118 -2.40 1.30 -1.91
N VAL A 119 -2.18 2.61 -1.88
CA VAL A 119 -2.63 3.50 -0.81
C VAL A 119 -3.46 4.57 -1.45
N MET A 120 -4.68 4.80 -0.96
CA MET A 120 -5.62 5.81 -1.47
C MET A 120 -6.55 6.32 -0.37
N LEU A 121 -7.39 7.31 -0.70
CA LEU A 121 -8.45 7.77 0.21
C LEU A 121 -9.43 6.63 0.51
N HIS A 122 -9.93 6.59 1.73
CA HIS A 122 -10.76 5.49 2.20
C HIS A 122 -12.04 5.29 1.39
N ASP A 123 -12.70 6.37 1.00
CA ASP A 123 -13.92 6.38 0.19
C ASP A 123 -13.68 6.00 -1.27
N GLU A 124 -12.43 6.06 -1.73
CA GLU A 124 -12.04 5.70 -3.10
C GLU A 124 -11.47 4.28 -3.22
N MET A 125 -11.18 3.62 -2.09
CA MET A 125 -10.63 2.26 -2.07
C MET A 125 -11.64 1.23 -2.57
N ASP A 126 -11.34 0.72 -3.77
CA ASP A 126 -12.03 -0.38 -4.43
C ASP A 126 -10.99 -1.46 -4.82
N GLU A 127 -10.93 -2.52 -4.03
CA GLU A 127 -9.96 -3.61 -4.16
C GLU A 127 -10.03 -4.30 -5.54
N SER A 128 -11.23 -4.39 -6.12
CA SER A 128 -11.43 -4.96 -7.45
C SER A 128 -10.76 -4.13 -8.54
N LYS A 129 -10.78 -2.80 -8.38
CA LYS A 129 -10.11 -1.87 -9.29
C LYS A 129 -8.60 -1.86 -9.10
N VAL A 130 -8.11 -2.02 -7.87
CA VAL A 130 -6.66 -2.14 -7.59
C VAL A 130 -6.04 -3.28 -8.39
N ILE A 131 -6.70 -4.44 -8.43
CA ILE A 131 -6.23 -5.60 -9.19
C ILE A 131 -6.31 -5.32 -10.71
N SER A 132 -7.44 -4.81 -11.20
CA SER A 132 -7.62 -4.55 -12.64
C SER A 132 -6.63 -3.53 -13.20
N GLN A 133 -6.38 -2.43 -12.48
CA GLN A 133 -5.43 -1.40 -12.89
C GLN A 133 -3.99 -1.93 -12.83
N PHE A 134 -3.66 -2.75 -11.84
CA PHE A 134 -2.33 -3.36 -11.77
C PHE A 134 -2.04 -4.24 -13.00
N ASN A 135 -2.99 -5.09 -13.41
CA ASN A 135 -2.87 -5.92 -14.61
C ASN A 135 -2.77 -5.10 -15.90
N GLU A 136 -3.36 -3.90 -15.94
CA GLU A 136 -3.23 -2.97 -17.07
C GLU A 136 -1.81 -2.37 -17.16
N TYR A 137 -1.20 -2.06 -16.02
CA TYR A 137 0.15 -1.45 -15.97
C TYR A 137 1.30 -2.47 -15.99
N TYR A 138 1.04 -3.72 -15.60
CA TYR A 138 2.00 -4.82 -15.54
C TYR A 138 1.36 -6.13 -16.04
N PRO A 139 1.18 -6.28 -17.38
CA PRO A 139 0.62 -7.50 -17.98
C PRO A 139 1.55 -8.72 -17.85
#